data_AF-A0A820F4Z7-F1
#
_entry.id   AF-A0A820F4Z7-F1
#
_cell.length_a   1.000
_cell.length_b   1.000
_cell.length_c   1.000
_cell.angle_alpha   90.00
_cell.angle_beta   90.00
_cell.angle_gamma   90.00
#
_symmetry.space_group_name_H-M   'P 1'
#
loop_
_entity.id
_entity.type
_entity.pdbx_description
1 polymer ?
#
loop_
_entity_poly.entity_id
_entity_poly.type
_entity_poly.pdbx_seq_one_letter_code
_entity_poly.pdbx_strand_id
1 'polypeptide(L)'
;FVAGSNYGDHYAIFEQGTRNKGVGIAGKNIANPSGVRFAAANMLKYLGLEQHCSTIKKSYIGGASTPPQFVECVLNEIVKMTPTIGFSYEMQKPNLDLRYKTVD
;
A
#
# COMPACT_ATOMS: atom_id res chain seq x y z
N PHE A 1 -6.90 3.21 -13.71
CA PHE A 1 -6.12 3.93 -12.67
C PHE A 1 -4.68 4.05 -13.16
N VAL A 2 -4.05 5.21 -12.94
CA VAL A 2 -2.74 5.55 -13.51
C VAL A 2 -1.77 5.94 -12.39
N ALA A 3 -0.50 5.55 -12.52
CA ALA A 3 0.61 6.02 -11.69
C ALA A 3 1.60 6.82 -12.56
N GLY A 4 2.23 7.82 -11.97
CA GLY A 4 3.32 8.59 -12.57
C GLY A 4 4.68 8.13 -12.04
N SER A 5 5.68 8.16 -12.91
CA SER A 5 7.09 7.95 -12.57
C SER A 5 7.90 9.05 -13.22
N ASN A 6 8.56 9.89 -12.42
CA ASN A 6 9.42 10.97 -12.87
C ASN A 6 10.87 10.59 -12.58
N TYR A 7 11.72 10.53 -13.59
CA TYR A 7 13.13 10.12 -13.48
C TYR A 7 14.04 11.31 -13.73
N GLY A 8 15.08 11.45 -12.92
CA GLY A 8 16.19 12.37 -13.12
C GLY A 8 17.52 11.67 -12.87
N ASP A 9 18.63 12.40 -13.06
CA ASP A 9 19.97 11.83 -13.07
C ASP A 9 20.37 11.13 -11.75
N HIS A 10 19.85 11.63 -10.63
CA HIS A 10 20.16 11.13 -9.29
C HIS A 10 18.95 10.66 -8.50
N TYR A 11 17.74 10.96 -8.98
CA TYR A 11 16.52 10.78 -8.20
C TYR A 11 15.38 10.28 -9.08
N ALA A 12 14.48 9.49 -8.48
CA ALA A 12 13.23 9.08 -9.09
C ALA A 12 12.07 9.34 -8.12
N ILE A 13 10.97 9.88 -8.64
CA ILE A 13 9.73 10.16 -7.89
C ILE A 13 8.61 9.31 -8.48
N PHE A 14 7.89 8.60 -7.62
CA PHE A 14 6.73 7.79 -7.99
C PHE A 14 5.49 8.36 -7.33
N GLU A 15 4.45 8.64 -8.10
CA GLU A 15 3.25 9.34 -7.62
C GLU A 15 1.96 8.77 -8.24
N GLN A 16 0.80 9.10 -7.66
CA GLN A 16 -0.46 8.82 -8.32
C GLN A 16 -0.60 9.66 -9.61
N GLY A 17 -1.14 9.08 -10.68
CA GLY A 17 -1.17 9.73 -12.00
C GLY A 17 -2.16 10.89 -12.11
N THR A 18 -3.13 11.01 -11.20
CA THR A 18 -4.03 12.17 -11.14
C THR A 18 -3.53 13.17 -10.13
N ARG A 19 -3.16 14.38 -10.57
CA ARG A 19 -2.74 15.51 -9.72
C ARG A 19 -3.90 16.20 -8.99
N ASN A 20 -4.97 15.45 -8.70
CA ASN A 20 -6.13 15.94 -7.96
C ASN A 20 -5.92 15.70 -6.46
N LYS A 21 -6.06 16.75 -5.65
CA LYS A 21 -5.87 16.67 -4.19
C LYS A 21 -7.01 15.97 -3.45
N GLY A 22 -8.15 15.74 -4.12
CA GLY A 22 -9.29 15.05 -3.53
C GLY A 22 -9.89 15.75 -2.31
N VAL A 23 -9.86 17.08 -2.25
CA VAL A 23 -10.25 17.87 -1.06
C VAL A 23 -11.63 17.46 -0.52
N GLY A 24 -12.61 17.21 -1.40
CA GLY A 24 -13.96 16.80 -1.01
C GLY A 24 -14.08 15.39 -0.39
N ILE A 25 -13.05 14.57 -0.50
CA ILE A 25 -13.00 13.20 0.04
C ILE A 25 -11.90 13.00 1.08
N ALA A 26 -11.13 14.03 1.39
CA ALA A 26 -10.12 14.01 2.43
C ALA A 26 -10.74 13.66 3.79
N GLY A 27 -10.09 12.77 4.55
CA GLY A 27 -10.58 12.32 5.86
C GLY A 27 -11.80 11.38 5.82
N LYS A 28 -12.34 11.05 4.64
CA LYS A 28 -13.55 10.22 4.51
C LYS A 28 -13.29 8.74 4.27
N ASN A 29 -12.03 8.32 4.12
CA ASN A 29 -11.66 6.94 3.81
C ASN A 29 -12.39 6.33 2.59
N ILE A 30 -12.68 7.14 1.57
CA ILE A 30 -13.31 6.69 0.31
C ILE A 30 -12.43 6.93 -0.92
N ALA A 31 -11.21 7.41 -0.73
CA ALA A 31 -10.26 7.57 -1.83
C ALA A 31 -9.85 6.21 -2.40
N ASN A 32 -9.75 6.10 -3.72
CA ASN A 32 -9.26 4.88 -4.34
C ASN A 32 -7.72 4.83 -4.26
N PRO A 33 -7.12 3.86 -3.55
CA PRO A 33 -5.69 3.80 -3.34
C PRO A 33 -4.91 3.18 -4.53
N SER A 34 -5.59 2.78 -5.61
CA SER A 34 -4.96 2.09 -6.75
C SER A 34 -3.80 2.88 -7.38
N GLY A 35 -3.93 4.20 -7.50
CA GLY A 35 -2.88 5.05 -8.07
C GLY A 35 -1.60 4.98 -7.23
N VAL A 36 -1.73 5.11 -5.91
CA VAL A 36 -0.62 5.03 -4.95
C VAL A 36 -0.03 3.61 -4.92
N ARG A 37 -0.86 2.57 -4.99
CA ARG A 37 -0.40 1.17 -5.05
C ARG A 37 0.51 0.91 -6.25
N PHE A 38 0.11 1.36 -7.44
CA PHE A 38 0.93 1.20 -8.64
C PHE A 38 2.21 2.04 -8.58
N ALA A 39 2.15 3.25 -8.00
CA ALA A 39 3.34 4.06 -7.76
C ALA A 39 4.33 3.35 -6.84
N ALA A 40 3.87 2.78 -5.72
CA ALA A 40 4.70 2.00 -4.80
C ALA A 40 5.29 0.75 -5.47
N ALA A 41 4.51 0.04 -6.28
CA ALA A 41 5.02 -1.13 -7.01
C ALA A 41 6.08 -0.74 -8.06
N ASN A 42 5.91 0.39 -8.75
CA ASN A 42 6.91 0.91 -9.68
C ASN A 42 8.20 1.31 -8.95
N MET A 43 8.10 1.93 -7.77
CA MET A 43 9.24 2.25 -6.92
C MET A 43 10.00 0.98 -6.49
N LEU A 44 9.29 -0.03 -5.98
CA LEU A 44 9.92 -1.29 -5.58
C LEU A 44 10.62 -1.96 -6.75
N LYS A 45 10.00 -1.94 -7.94
CA LYS A 45 10.63 -2.44 -9.16
C LYS A 45 11.91 -1.66 -9.51
N TYR A 46 11.86 -0.32 -9.43
CA TYR A 46 13.03 0.54 -9.70
C TYR A 46 14.20 0.25 -8.74
N LEU A 47 13.91 -0.11 -7.49
CA LEU A 47 14.92 -0.51 -6.49
C LEU A 47 15.42 -1.96 -6.65
N GLY A 48 14.92 -2.73 -7.63
CA GLY A 48 15.26 -4.14 -7.81
C GLY A 48 14.53 -5.11 -6.85
N LEU A 49 13.55 -4.62 -6.10
CA LEU A 49 12.77 -5.39 -5.11
C LEU A 49 11.56 -6.09 -5.76
N GLU A 50 11.82 -6.92 -6.76
CA GLU A 50 10.79 -7.56 -7.61
C GLU A 50 9.81 -8.44 -6.82
N GLN A 51 10.27 -9.16 -5.80
CA GLN A 51 9.41 -10.01 -4.98
C GLN A 51 8.36 -9.17 -4.22
N HIS A 52 8.79 -8.05 -3.62
CA HIS A 52 7.90 -7.13 -2.92
C HIS A 52 6.95 -6.41 -3.89
N CYS A 53 7.45 -6.02 -5.07
CA CYS A 53 6.62 -5.45 -6.15
C CYS A 53 5.47 -6.40 -6.54
N SER A 54 5.78 -7.69 -6.74
CA SER A 54 4.78 -8.72 -7.08
C SER A 54 3.70 -8.84 -6.01
N THR A 55 4.09 -8.84 -4.74
CA THR A 55 3.15 -8.94 -3.62
C THR A 55 2.23 -7.73 -3.50
N ILE A 56 2.75 -6.51 -3.56
CA ILE A 56 1.94 -5.29 -3.54
C ILE A 56 0.97 -5.22 -4.74
N LYS A 57 1.38 -5.78 -5.89
CA LYS A 57 0.48 -5.89 -7.05
C LYS A 57 -0.65 -6.89 -6.83
N LYS A 58 -0.38 -8.01 -6.13
CA LYS A 58 -1.36 -9.06 -5.81
C LYS A 58 -2.31 -8.67 -4.68
N SER A 59 -1.89 -7.83 -3.74
CA SER A 59 -2.63 -7.44 -2.54
C SER A 59 -3.80 -6.46 -2.79
N TYR A 60 -4.52 -6.59 -3.90
CA TYR A 60 -5.59 -5.66 -4.27
C TYR A 60 -6.90 -6.37 -4.60
N ILE A 61 -7.96 -5.98 -3.89
CA ILE A 61 -9.30 -6.59 -3.97
C ILE A 61 -10.23 -5.99 -5.05
N GLY A 62 -9.74 -5.15 -5.96
CA GLY A 62 -10.55 -4.58 -7.06
C GLY A 62 -11.16 -3.20 -6.80
N GLY A 63 -11.74 -2.60 -7.86
CA GLY A 63 -11.98 -1.16 -8.09
C GLY A 63 -12.81 -0.36 -7.07
N ALA A 64 -13.42 -1.01 -6.09
CA ALA A 64 -14.26 -0.38 -5.05
C ALA A 64 -13.60 -0.34 -3.66
N SER A 65 -12.33 -0.74 -3.54
CA SER A 65 -11.66 -0.75 -2.23
C SER A 65 -11.35 0.65 -1.70
N THR A 66 -11.66 0.82 -0.42
CA THR A 66 -11.32 2.01 0.38
C THR A 66 -9.86 1.95 0.86
N PRO A 67 -9.28 3.09 1.32
CA PRO A 67 -7.92 3.08 1.88
C PRO A 67 -7.74 2.08 3.03
N PRO A 68 -8.65 1.94 4.02
CA PRO A 68 -8.51 0.93 5.07
C PRO A 68 -8.47 -0.50 4.54
N GLN A 69 -9.38 -0.87 3.63
CA GLN A 69 -9.42 -2.21 3.03
C GLN A 69 -8.16 -2.53 2.22
N PHE A 70 -7.58 -1.52 1.56
CA PHE A 70 -6.31 -1.68 0.87
C PHE A 70 -5.15 -1.93 1.85
N VAL A 71 -5.08 -1.17 2.94
CA VAL A 71 -4.04 -1.37 3.97
C VAL A 71 -4.15 -2.78 4.56
N GLU A 72 -5.35 -3.20 4.92
CA GLU A 72 -5.62 -4.58 5.39
C GLU A 72 -5.15 -5.63 4.38
N CYS A 73 -5.52 -5.48 3.11
CA CYS A 73 -5.11 -6.44 2.09
C CYS A 73 -3.58 -6.49 1.89
N VAL A 74 -2.92 -5.33 1.93
CA VAL A 74 -1.45 -5.24 1.85
C VAL A 74 -0.79 -5.93 3.03
N LEU A 75 -1.24 -5.63 4.25
CA LEU A 75 -0.68 -6.24 5.46
C LEU A 75 -0.85 -7.76 5.45
N ASN A 76 -2.02 -8.25 5.04
CA ASN A 76 -2.28 -9.69 4.92
C ASN A 76 -1.34 -10.38 3.92
N GLU A 77 -0.99 -9.73 2.81
CA GLU A 77 -0.04 -10.31 1.85
C GLU A 77 1.42 -10.20 2.31
N ILE A 78 1.80 -9.11 3.00
CA ILE A 78 3.15 -8.96 3.56
C ILE A 78 3.41 -10.02 4.63
N VAL A 79 2.46 -10.24 5.54
CA VAL A 79 2.58 -11.24 6.62
C VAL A 79 2.85 -12.64 6.06
N LYS A 80 2.23 -13.00 4.93
CA LYS A 80 2.48 -14.29 4.26
C LYS A 80 3.90 -14.46 3.73
N MET A 81 4.63 -13.37 3.49
CA MET A 81 6.01 -13.40 2.97
C MET A 81 7.07 -13.36 4.07
N THR A 82 6.74 -12.83 5.24
CA THR A 82 7.67 -12.79 6.37
C THR A 82 7.76 -14.17 7.03
N PRO A 83 8.97 -14.71 7.25
CA PRO A 83 9.14 -15.87 8.13
C PRO A 83 8.57 -15.52 9.51
N THR A 84 8.08 -16.52 10.24
CA THR A 84 7.56 -16.34 11.61
C THR A 84 8.70 -15.98 12.57
N ILE A 85 9.11 -14.72 12.58
CA ILE A 85 10.06 -14.16 13.55
C ILE A 85 9.29 -13.81 14.82
N GLY A 86 8.76 -14.80 15.55
CA GLY A 86 8.20 -14.63 16.90
C GLY A 86 7.08 -13.61 17.12
N PHE A 87 6.64 -12.89 16.10
CA PHE A 87 5.59 -11.88 16.14
C PHE A 87 4.39 -12.38 15.34
N SER A 88 3.27 -12.59 16.00
CA SER A 88 1.98 -12.80 15.35
C SER A 88 1.31 -11.45 15.09
N TYR A 89 0.86 -11.22 13.85
CA TYR A 89 -0.02 -10.12 13.53
C TYR A 89 -1.47 -10.65 13.57
N GLU A 90 -2.21 -10.30 14.61
CA GLU A 90 -3.66 -10.49 14.64
C GLU A 90 -4.35 -9.21 14.19
N MET A 91 -5.01 -9.28 13.03
CA MET A 91 -5.91 -8.23 12.58
C MET A 91 -7.13 -8.15 13.50
N GLN A 92 -7.18 -7.14 14.36
CA GLN A 92 -8.43 -6.77 15.03
C GLN A 92 -9.37 -6.13 13.99
N LYS A 93 -10.53 -6.76 13.79
CA LYS A 93 -11.65 -6.25 12.96
C LYS A 93 -12.10 -4.84 13.39
N PRO A 94 -12.77 -4.10 12.49
CA PRO A 94 -12.38 -2.76 12.07
C PRO A 94 -12.80 -1.70 13.09
N ASN A 95 -11.87 -1.27 13.91
CA ASN A 95 -11.81 0.10 14.41
C ASN A 95 -10.36 0.53 14.33
N LEU A 96 -10.13 1.63 13.62
CA LEU A 96 -8.85 2.09 13.09
C LEU A 96 -7.92 2.63 14.21
N ASP A 97 -7.69 1.87 15.27
CA ASP A 97 -6.71 2.18 16.33
C ASP A 97 -5.53 1.21 16.19
N LEU A 98 -4.57 1.58 15.33
CA LEU A 98 -3.35 0.83 15.09
C LEU A 98 -2.40 1.01 16.29
N ARG A 99 -2.64 0.27 17.38
CA ARG A 99 -1.69 0.18 18.49
C ARG A 99 -0.84 -1.07 18.34
N TYR A 100 0.46 -0.87 18.18
CA TYR A 100 1.44 -1.93 18.35
C TYR A 100 1.38 -2.43 19.80
N LYS A 101 1.22 -3.74 19.99
CA LYS A 101 1.43 -4.39 21.29
C LYS A 101 2.78 -5.09 21.22
N THR A 102 3.66 -4.75 22.15
CA THR A 102 4.80 -5.61 22.47
C THR A 102 4.26 -6.88 23.11
N VAL A 103 4.73 -8.03 22.65
CA VAL A 103 4.45 -9.32 23.28
C VAL A 103 5.50 -9.47 24.39
N ASP A 104 5.04 -9.72 25.61
CA ASP A 104 5.92 -10.01 26.78
C ASP A 104 6.72 -11.30 26.57
#